data_AF-A0A067R591-F1
#
_entry.id   AF-A0A067R591-F1
#
_cell.length_a   1.000
_cell.length_b   1.000
_cell.length_c   1.000
_cell.angle_alpha   90.00
_cell.angle_beta   90.00
_cell.angle_gamma   90.00
#
_symmetry.space_group_name_H-M   'P 1'
#
loop_
_entity.id
_entity.type
_entity.pdbx_description
1 polymer ?
#
loop_
_entity_poly.entity_id
_entity_poly.type
_entity_poly.pdbx_seq_one_letter_code
_entity_poly.pdbx_strand_id
1 'polypeptide(L)'
;MEELTRVEVILNDMNGNPSCPHGPMLLFKRVVNGAERSFFACSACRDRKDCNFFLWADEKVTPNKKKTWDLERDRITPKINHVKLYKMFVKLLEKSPEQRAFCHTCSILLISNEIAKKHDEHDVTFGISEYLLTHPSELLKPLENAKKEAQYLFSSHATRTIVNIARCLGAMKVLCLGTPRVHELVCSEMSTEMDSLLLDIDYRFHQFNAPSHFCWFNSFNNYFFSQEEGAHVLAEFLQRDGGHGIVLVMDPPFGGRVEPLAKTVQEIMQLHRKLCPNIHTDMLVLWIFPYFMEPQVLASCPDFTMLDYKVDYDNHSLFASGPKGRKHGSPVRIFTNANPKDIPLPNEEGYRYCEICQRWISQENRHCTQCNECSSKDGRTYVHCNECMRCVKPSWKHCVTCNRCCLPSHVCGEFVPSQLCFNCGQPGHKKRDCPRFGFDAAFLIKKQPDCTLQLNSMKMCKKRKHTQNKIDEDEKQIFTNMSSKKQKLQNVNSKKSRKNIKKRKKSKSGANTSRRPTLQL
;
A
#
# COMPACT_ATOMS: atom_id res chain seq x y z
N MET A 1 17.98 -11.30 24.95
CA MET A 1 16.52 -11.37 24.73
C MET A 1 16.22 -10.29 23.73
N GLU A 2 15.62 -10.61 22.59
CA GLU A 2 15.02 -9.57 21.76
C GLU A 2 13.78 -9.05 22.48
N GLU A 3 13.62 -7.73 22.58
CA GLU A 3 12.47 -7.14 23.27
C GLU A 3 11.19 -7.47 22.50
N LEU A 4 10.22 -8.10 23.16
CA LEU A 4 8.95 -8.46 22.51
C LEU A 4 8.09 -7.20 22.32
N THR A 5 8.40 -6.43 21.28
CA THR A 5 7.70 -5.20 20.92
C THR A 5 6.44 -5.52 20.11
N ARG A 6 5.25 -5.34 20.69
CA ARG A 6 3.97 -5.29 19.97
C ARG A 6 3.60 -3.83 19.73
N VAL A 7 3.10 -3.50 18.53
CA VAL A 7 2.56 -2.17 18.19
C VAL A 7 1.17 -2.33 17.60
N GLU A 8 0.18 -1.96 18.39
CA GLU A 8 -1.25 -1.98 18.08
C GLU A 8 -1.71 -0.58 17.68
N VAL A 9 -2.77 -0.47 16.87
CA VAL A 9 -3.41 0.81 16.54
C VAL A 9 -4.76 0.87 17.26
N ILE A 10 -5.04 1.98 17.92
CA ILE A 10 -6.33 2.26 18.55
C ILE A 10 -7.08 3.19 17.60
N LEU A 11 -8.25 2.75 17.15
CA LEU A 11 -9.08 3.42 16.13
C LEU A 11 -10.38 4.02 16.72
N ASN A 12 -10.45 4.11 18.04
CA ASN A 12 -11.54 4.76 18.76
C ASN A 12 -11.32 6.28 18.72
N ASP A 13 -12.37 7.04 18.44
CA ASP A 13 -12.38 8.52 18.36
C ASP A 13 -11.15 9.12 17.63
N MET A 14 -11.02 8.81 16.34
CA MET A 14 -9.92 9.37 15.53
C MET A 14 -10.02 10.90 15.37
N ASN A 15 -11.20 11.49 15.54
CA ASN A 15 -11.43 12.93 15.37
C ASN A 15 -10.95 13.75 16.58
N GLY A 16 -11.01 13.18 17.79
CA GLY A 16 -10.41 13.78 18.99
C GLY A 16 -8.87 13.80 18.99
N ASN A 17 -8.20 13.10 18.07
CA ASN A 17 -6.76 12.94 18.10
C ASN A 17 -5.99 14.21 17.68
N PRO A 18 -4.83 14.51 18.31
CA PRO A 18 -3.96 15.62 17.90
C PRO A 18 -3.54 15.50 16.43
N SER A 19 -3.69 16.57 15.66
CA SER A 19 -3.43 16.56 14.22
C SER A 19 -1.97 16.83 13.83
N CYS A 20 -1.60 16.43 12.62
CA CYS A 20 -0.39 16.83 11.91
C CYS A 20 -0.77 17.46 10.54
N PRO A 21 0.18 17.78 9.64
CA PRO A 21 -0.11 18.28 8.29
C PRO A 21 -0.84 17.31 7.35
N HIS A 22 -1.23 16.12 7.84
CA HIS A 22 -1.95 15.09 7.09
C HIS A 22 -3.26 14.68 7.80
N GLY A 23 -3.84 15.57 8.61
CA GLY A 23 -5.05 15.33 9.41
C GLY A 23 -4.77 14.77 10.81
N PRO A 24 -5.78 14.20 11.48
CA PRO A 24 -5.64 13.59 12.80
C PRO A 24 -4.58 12.47 12.82
N MET A 25 -3.75 12.42 13.87
CA MET A 25 -2.78 11.34 14.04
C MET A 25 -3.45 10.04 14.51
N LEU A 26 -2.83 8.90 14.20
CA LEU A 26 -3.25 7.62 14.74
C LEU A 26 -2.67 7.41 16.14
N LEU A 27 -3.48 6.87 17.05
CA LEU A 27 -3.04 6.44 18.37
C LEU A 27 -2.47 5.02 18.29
N PHE A 28 -1.22 4.86 18.65
CA PHE A 28 -0.52 3.58 18.71
C PHE A 28 -0.29 3.16 20.16
N LYS A 29 -0.56 1.90 20.48
CA LYS A 29 -0.19 1.29 21.77
C LYS A 29 1.05 0.43 21.58
N ARG A 30 2.15 0.75 22.25
CA ARG A 30 3.38 -0.05 22.23
C ARG A 30 3.52 -0.82 23.55
N VAL A 31 3.68 -2.12 23.45
CA VAL A 31 4.03 -3.00 24.57
C VAL A 31 5.50 -3.42 24.41
N VAL A 32 6.30 -3.26 25.45
CA VAL A 32 7.71 -3.68 25.52
C VAL A 32 7.95 -4.38 26.84
N ASN A 33 8.30 -5.67 26.79
CA ASN A 33 8.61 -6.48 27.99
C ASN A 33 7.50 -6.47 29.07
N GLY A 34 6.24 -6.29 28.65
CA GLY A 34 5.06 -6.18 29.54
C GLY A 34 4.69 -4.76 29.95
N ALA A 35 5.58 -3.77 29.80
CA ALA A 35 5.24 -2.37 30.01
C ALA A 35 4.52 -1.80 28.78
N GLU A 36 3.42 -1.09 28.99
CA GLU A 36 2.61 -0.50 27.92
C GLU A 36 2.73 1.03 27.93
N ARG A 37 2.92 1.65 26.75
CA ARG A 37 2.82 3.11 26.59
C ARG A 37 2.27 3.47 25.21
N SER A 38 1.32 4.39 25.18
CA SER A 38 0.64 4.82 23.95
C SER A 38 1.17 6.17 23.44
N PHE A 39 1.14 6.38 22.12
CA PHE A 39 1.59 7.61 21.47
C PHE A 39 0.80 7.90 20.19
N PHE A 40 0.66 9.18 19.85
CA PHE A 40 0.15 9.66 18.58
C PHE A 40 1.28 9.85 17.57
N ALA A 41 1.08 9.39 16.33
CA ALA A 41 2.00 9.65 15.21
C ALA A 41 1.24 9.78 13.87
N CYS A 42 1.91 10.35 12.88
CA CYS A 42 1.34 10.58 11.53
C CYS A 42 0.69 9.33 10.93
N SER A 43 -0.49 9.50 10.34
CA SER A 43 -1.23 8.46 9.62
C SER A 43 -0.60 8.11 8.27
N ALA A 44 -0.17 9.12 7.50
CA ALA A 44 0.37 8.95 6.15
C ALA A 44 1.90 8.75 6.08
N CYS A 45 2.69 9.28 7.01
CA CYS A 45 4.15 9.22 6.96
C CYS A 45 4.70 8.14 7.91
N ARG A 46 5.34 7.09 7.37
CA ARG A 46 5.88 5.96 8.16
C ARG A 46 7.21 6.29 8.86
N ASP A 47 7.98 7.25 8.37
CA ASP A 47 9.24 7.70 8.99
C ASP A 47 9.06 9.07 9.66
N ARG A 48 9.56 9.23 10.88
CA ARG A 48 9.52 10.50 11.63
C ARG A 48 10.36 11.62 11.01
N LYS A 49 11.09 11.33 9.93
CA LYS A 49 11.73 12.33 9.07
C LYS A 49 10.77 12.97 8.06
N ASP A 50 9.78 12.21 7.62
CA ASP A 50 8.82 12.61 6.60
C ASP A 50 7.59 13.29 7.24
N CYS A 51 7.31 13.00 8.52
CA CYS A 51 6.54 13.87 9.41
C CYS A 51 7.01 13.67 10.87
N ASN A 52 7.54 14.72 11.51
CA ASN A 52 8.16 14.62 12.84
C ASN A 52 7.19 14.69 14.03
N PHE A 53 5.92 15.05 13.76
CA PHE A 53 4.83 15.20 14.72
C PHE A 53 4.63 13.90 15.52
N PHE A 54 4.65 14.04 16.84
CA PHE A 54 4.64 12.93 17.80
C PHE A 54 4.27 13.43 19.20
N LEU A 55 3.41 12.70 19.90
CA LEU A 55 3.01 12.99 21.28
C LEU A 55 2.83 11.68 22.04
N TRP A 56 3.39 11.52 23.24
CA TRP A 56 2.99 10.40 24.10
C TRP A 56 1.61 10.67 24.70
N ALA A 57 0.76 9.65 24.87
CA ALA A 57 -0.63 9.83 25.30
C ALA A 57 -0.77 10.35 26.76
N ASP A 58 0.33 10.32 27.53
CA ASP A 58 0.46 10.90 28.87
C ASP A 58 1.04 12.34 28.87
N GLU A 59 1.52 12.85 27.73
CA GLU A 59 1.99 14.23 27.59
C GLU A 59 0.85 15.20 27.29
N LYS A 60 0.60 16.16 28.19
CA LYS A 60 -0.25 17.32 27.87
C LYS A 60 0.45 18.23 26.85
N VAL A 61 -0.26 18.60 25.78
CA VAL A 61 0.24 19.58 24.80
C VAL A 61 0.26 20.97 25.43
N THR A 62 1.45 21.54 25.61
CA THR A 62 1.58 22.93 26.12
C THR A 62 1.11 23.93 25.05
N PRO A 63 0.60 25.13 25.44
CA PRO A 63 0.17 26.14 24.47
C PRO A 63 1.26 26.52 23.45
N ASN A 64 2.53 26.58 23.88
CA ASN A 64 3.66 26.81 22.98
C ASN A 64 3.89 25.63 22.01
N LYS A 65 3.84 24.36 22.48
CA LYS A 65 3.96 23.18 21.61
C LYS A 65 2.85 23.17 20.55
N LYS A 66 1.60 23.49 20.95
CA LYS A 66 0.48 23.65 20.02
C LYS A 66 0.75 24.76 18.99
N LYS A 67 1.11 25.97 19.43
CA LYS A 67 1.38 27.10 18.52
C LYS A 67 2.51 26.81 17.53
N THR A 68 3.59 26.14 17.94
CA THR A 68 4.65 25.68 17.03
C THR A 68 4.14 24.65 16.02
N TRP A 69 3.31 23.70 16.45
CA TRP A 69 2.71 22.69 15.58
C TRP A 69 1.75 23.29 14.56
N ASP A 70 0.94 24.25 14.96
CA ASP A 70 -0.01 24.92 14.07
C ASP A 70 0.74 25.78 13.02
N LEU A 71 1.78 26.51 13.41
CA LEU A 71 2.64 27.27 12.49
C LEU A 71 3.38 26.39 11.47
N GLU A 72 3.94 25.24 11.88
CA GLU A 72 4.56 24.30 10.94
C GLU A 72 3.50 23.60 10.06
N ARG A 73 2.26 23.42 10.55
CA ARG A 73 1.14 22.91 9.75
C ARG A 73 0.77 23.89 8.63
N ASP A 74 0.58 25.17 8.97
CA ASP A 74 0.26 26.24 8.01
C ASP A 74 1.37 26.48 6.96
N ARG A 75 2.60 26.11 7.31
CA ARG A 75 3.78 26.19 6.45
C ARG A 75 3.92 24.99 5.49
N ILE A 76 3.59 23.79 5.97
CA ILE A 76 3.75 22.53 5.21
C ILE A 76 2.55 22.25 4.30
N THR A 77 1.34 22.65 4.73
CA THR A 77 0.07 22.31 4.04
C THR A 77 -0.17 23.29 2.87
N PRO A 78 -0.24 22.83 1.60
CA PRO A 78 -0.56 23.70 0.47
C PRO A 78 -1.91 24.40 0.63
N LYS A 79 -1.95 25.71 0.36
CA LYS A 79 -3.19 26.51 0.35
C LYS A 79 -3.79 26.48 -1.05
N ILE A 80 -4.78 25.62 -1.23
CA ILE A 80 -5.33 25.26 -2.55
C ILE A 80 -6.65 26.00 -2.77
N ASN A 81 -6.88 26.46 -4.00
CA ASN A 81 -8.16 26.97 -4.46
C ASN A 81 -8.56 26.17 -5.70
N HIS A 82 -9.32 25.09 -5.50
CA HIS A 82 -9.67 24.12 -6.54
C HIS A 82 -10.42 24.80 -7.70
N VAL A 83 -11.38 25.67 -7.40
CA VAL A 83 -12.15 26.44 -8.39
C VAL A 83 -11.23 27.29 -9.29
N LYS A 84 -10.17 27.90 -8.74
CA LYS A 84 -9.18 28.66 -9.53
C LYS A 84 -8.28 27.75 -10.38
N LEU A 85 -7.87 26.61 -9.85
CA LEU A 85 -7.06 25.63 -10.61
C LEU A 85 -7.86 25.05 -11.79
N TYR A 86 -9.09 24.61 -11.55
CA TYR A 86 -9.95 24.07 -12.60
C TYR A 86 -10.33 25.12 -13.64
N LYS A 87 -10.52 26.40 -13.24
CA LYS A 87 -10.67 27.53 -14.18
C LYS A 87 -9.43 27.79 -15.05
N MET A 88 -8.22 27.38 -14.64
CA MET A 88 -7.04 27.41 -15.51
C MET A 88 -7.04 26.22 -16.47
N PHE A 89 -7.44 25.02 -16.02
CA PHE A 89 -7.56 23.84 -16.87
C PHE A 89 -8.59 24.00 -17.99
N VAL A 90 -9.79 24.50 -17.70
CA VAL A 90 -10.80 24.79 -18.75
C VAL A 90 -10.26 25.78 -19.78
N LYS A 91 -9.57 26.86 -19.33
CA LYS A 91 -8.89 27.81 -20.22
C LYS A 91 -7.77 27.19 -21.07
N LEU A 92 -7.17 26.08 -20.64
CA LEU A 92 -6.11 25.38 -21.37
C LEU A 92 -6.67 24.42 -22.41
N LEU A 93 -7.85 23.84 -22.20
CA LEU A 93 -8.57 23.07 -23.23
C LEU A 93 -8.80 23.95 -24.47
N GLU A 94 -9.17 25.21 -24.29
CA GLU A 94 -9.32 26.23 -25.34
C GLU A 94 -8.02 26.64 -26.08
N LYS A 95 -6.85 26.09 -25.71
CA LYS A 95 -5.55 26.43 -26.32
C LYS A 95 -5.00 25.28 -27.13
N SER A 96 -4.13 25.59 -28.10
CA SER A 96 -3.38 24.57 -28.84
C SER A 96 -2.34 23.88 -27.93
N PRO A 97 -1.86 22.67 -28.26
CA PRO A 97 -0.89 21.93 -27.43
C PRO A 97 0.36 22.75 -27.08
N GLU A 98 0.88 23.54 -28.03
CA GLU A 98 2.09 24.36 -27.89
C GLU A 98 1.89 25.48 -26.87
N GLN A 99 0.66 25.97 -26.75
CA GLN A 99 0.24 26.99 -25.78
C GLN A 99 -0.05 26.41 -24.38
N ARG A 100 0.04 25.10 -24.18
CA ARG A 100 -0.17 24.44 -22.87
C ARG A 100 1.16 24.02 -22.25
N ALA A 101 1.36 24.35 -20.98
CA ALA A 101 2.56 24.00 -20.22
C ALA A 101 2.23 23.54 -18.78
N PHE A 102 3.15 22.79 -18.17
CA PHE A 102 3.08 22.34 -16.79
C PHE A 102 4.43 22.49 -16.10
N CYS A 103 4.46 23.27 -15.02
CA CYS A 103 5.65 23.49 -14.21
C CYS A 103 5.73 22.43 -13.10
N HIS A 104 6.64 21.46 -13.22
CA HIS A 104 6.89 20.45 -12.20
C HIS A 104 7.39 21.07 -10.89
N THR A 105 8.27 22.07 -10.96
CA THR A 105 8.83 22.76 -9.79
C THR A 105 7.76 23.42 -8.92
N CYS A 106 6.69 23.92 -9.53
CA CYS A 106 5.54 24.51 -8.82
C CYS A 106 4.33 23.56 -8.71
N SER A 107 4.36 22.44 -9.44
CA SER A 107 3.23 21.52 -9.68
C SER A 107 1.94 22.21 -10.18
N ILE A 108 2.07 23.16 -11.12
CA ILE A 108 0.94 23.91 -11.70
C ILE A 108 0.90 23.89 -13.23
N LEU A 109 -0.31 23.79 -13.78
CA LEU A 109 -0.66 24.09 -15.16
C LEU A 109 -0.53 25.59 -15.48
N LEU A 110 -0.07 25.91 -16.69
CA LEU A 110 0.25 27.25 -17.19
C LEU A 110 -0.05 27.37 -18.68
N ILE A 111 -0.36 28.59 -19.15
CA ILE A 111 -0.42 28.91 -20.59
C ILE A 111 0.98 29.36 -21.03
N SER A 112 1.54 28.76 -22.08
CA SER A 112 2.96 28.91 -22.47
C SER A 112 3.39 30.36 -22.76
N ASN A 113 2.49 31.18 -23.31
CA ASN A 113 2.76 32.61 -23.59
C ASN A 113 2.51 33.54 -22.38
N GLU A 114 1.92 33.03 -21.30
CA GLU A 114 1.77 33.72 -20.01
C GLU A 114 2.87 33.32 -19.00
N ILE A 115 3.87 32.55 -19.45
CA ILE A 115 5.05 32.19 -18.65
C ILE A 115 5.85 33.46 -18.32
N ALA A 116 5.66 33.93 -17.09
CA ALA A 116 6.45 35.00 -16.51
C ALA A 116 7.84 34.51 -16.08
N LYS A 117 8.80 35.44 -16.01
CA LYS A 117 10.21 35.24 -15.57
C LYS A 117 10.42 34.39 -14.31
N LYS A 118 9.39 34.24 -13.49
CA LYS A 118 9.33 33.36 -12.32
C LYS A 118 9.42 31.86 -12.66
N HIS A 119 9.40 31.47 -13.94
CA HIS A 119 9.46 30.08 -14.39
C HIS A 119 10.60 29.79 -15.37
N ASP A 120 11.45 30.77 -15.71
CA ASP A 120 12.57 30.61 -16.67
C ASP A 120 13.60 29.58 -16.19
N GLU A 121 13.77 29.42 -14.88
CA GLU A 121 14.68 28.44 -14.23
C GLU A 121 13.95 27.18 -13.73
N HIS A 122 12.67 26.98 -14.08
CA HIS A 122 11.87 25.85 -13.61
C HIS A 122 11.86 24.65 -14.57
N ASP A 123 11.59 23.47 -14.00
CA ASP A 123 11.36 22.22 -14.71
C ASP A 123 9.95 22.25 -15.32
N VAL A 124 9.84 22.60 -16.61
CA VAL A 124 8.57 22.82 -17.32
C VAL A 124 8.43 21.89 -18.52
N THR A 125 7.30 21.19 -18.61
CA THR A 125 6.86 20.49 -19.82
C THR A 125 5.99 21.43 -20.65
N PHE A 126 6.30 21.56 -21.94
CA PHE A 126 5.52 22.30 -22.95
C PHE A 126 4.89 21.32 -23.95
N GLY A 127 3.91 21.77 -24.75
CA GLY A 127 3.37 20.95 -25.84
C GLY A 127 2.35 19.90 -25.36
N ILE A 128 1.56 20.23 -24.32
CA ILE A 128 0.70 19.25 -23.64
C ILE A 128 -0.51 18.89 -24.50
N SER A 129 -0.51 17.66 -25.02
CA SER A 129 -1.64 17.09 -25.75
C SER A 129 -2.89 16.98 -24.87
N GLU A 130 -4.06 16.90 -25.50
CA GLU A 130 -5.32 16.66 -24.79
C GLU A 130 -5.31 15.33 -24.01
N TYR A 131 -4.67 14.30 -24.57
CA TYR A 131 -4.41 13.03 -23.89
C TYR A 131 -3.68 13.22 -22.54
N LEU A 132 -2.65 14.08 -22.47
CA LEU A 132 -1.91 14.33 -21.22
C LEU A 132 -2.66 15.24 -20.23
N LEU A 133 -3.74 15.90 -20.65
CA LEU A 133 -4.67 16.60 -19.75
C LEU A 133 -5.70 15.64 -19.14
N THR A 134 -6.09 14.58 -19.87
CA THR A 134 -7.01 13.54 -19.37
C THR A 134 -6.32 12.35 -18.68
N HIS A 135 -5.00 12.20 -18.88
CA HIS A 135 -4.16 11.19 -18.22
C HIS A 135 -3.04 11.82 -17.38
N PRO A 136 -3.35 12.66 -16.36
CA PRO A 136 -2.36 13.32 -15.52
C PRO A 136 -1.35 12.38 -14.83
N SER A 137 -1.64 11.09 -14.63
CA SER A 137 -0.65 10.12 -14.14
C SER A 137 0.57 9.93 -15.06
N GLU A 138 0.46 10.29 -16.34
CA GLU A 138 1.58 10.25 -17.30
C GLU A 138 2.32 11.59 -17.43
N LEU A 139 1.63 12.70 -17.12
CA LEU A 139 2.22 14.03 -17.06
C LEU A 139 2.94 14.28 -15.71
N LEU A 140 2.34 13.84 -14.60
CA LEU A 140 2.84 14.08 -13.25
C LEU A 140 3.97 13.09 -12.90
N LYS A 141 5.17 13.61 -12.63
CA LYS A 141 6.31 12.81 -12.17
C LYS A 141 5.92 12.05 -10.86
N PRO A 142 6.00 10.70 -10.80
CA PRO A 142 5.49 9.93 -9.67
C PRO A 142 6.21 10.19 -8.35
N LEU A 143 5.46 10.16 -7.25
CA LEU A 143 5.99 10.32 -5.89
C LEU A 143 6.47 8.95 -5.34
N GLU A 144 7.59 8.46 -5.87
CA GLU A 144 8.16 7.11 -5.60
C GLU A 144 8.66 6.87 -4.15
N ASN A 145 8.45 7.78 -3.20
CA ASN A 145 8.92 7.59 -1.83
C ASN A 145 8.06 6.55 -1.09
N ALA A 146 8.49 5.29 -1.12
CA ALA A 146 7.86 4.12 -0.48
C ALA A 146 7.67 4.18 1.06
N LYS A 147 7.87 5.35 1.68
CA LYS A 147 7.63 5.65 3.12
C LYS A 147 6.57 6.72 3.37
N LYS A 148 6.15 7.44 2.34
CA LYS A 148 5.18 8.54 2.41
C LYS A 148 4.10 8.34 1.35
N GLU A 149 4.37 8.67 0.10
CA GLU A 149 3.38 8.57 -0.99
C GLU A 149 3.32 7.17 -1.62
N ALA A 150 4.48 6.53 -1.84
CA ALA A 150 4.60 5.19 -2.43
C ALA A 150 3.80 5.02 -3.75
N GLN A 151 3.71 6.06 -4.58
CA GLN A 151 2.81 6.12 -5.73
C GLN A 151 3.23 5.13 -6.83
N TYR A 152 2.57 3.97 -6.86
CA TYR A 152 2.73 2.96 -7.90
C TYR A 152 1.60 3.09 -8.92
N LEU A 153 1.94 3.07 -10.20
CA LEU A 153 0.96 3.24 -11.29
C LEU A 153 0.69 1.90 -11.98
N PHE A 154 -0.57 1.45 -11.95
CA PHE A 154 -1.04 0.27 -12.68
C PHE A 154 -0.63 0.32 -14.15
N SER A 155 -0.28 -0.81 -14.74
CA SER A 155 -0.11 -0.90 -16.20
C SER A 155 -1.44 -0.63 -16.92
N SER A 156 -1.40 -0.25 -18.19
CA SER A 156 -2.63 -0.01 -18.97
C SER A 156 -3.54 -1.25 -19.00
N HIS A 157 -2.97 -2.45 -19.13
CA HIS A 157 -3.71 -3.72 -19.09
C HIS A 157 -4.38 -3.94 -17.72
N ALA A 158 -3.63 -3.81 -16.62
CA ALA A 158 -4.17 -3.96 -15.28
C ALA A 158 -5.28 -2.93 -14.99
N THR A 159 -5.12 -1.68 -15.45
CA THR A 159 -6.12 -0.62 -15.32
C THR A 159 -7.41 -0.98 -16.06
N ARG A 160 -7.30 -1.42 -17.33
CA ARG A 160 -8.44 -1.86 -18.16
C ARG A 160 -9.15 -3.08 -17.56
N THR A 161 -8.41 -4.04 -17.01
CA THR A 161 -8.99 -5.20 -16.34
C THR A 161 -9.71 -4.82 -15.04
N ILE A 162 -9.16 -3.90 -14.23
CA ILE A 162 -9.84 -3.41 -13.01
C ILE A 162 -11.16 -2.68 -13.36
N VAL A 163 -11.18 -1.82 -14.38
CA VAL A 163 -12.40 -1.12 -14.84
C VAL A 163 -13.41 -2.12 -15.42
N ASN A 164 -12.98 -3.11 -16.21
CA ASN A 164 -13.86 -4.16 -16.70
C ASN A 164 -14.46 -5.01 -15.57
N ILE A 165 -13.70 -5.34 -14.53
CA ILE A 165 -14.22 -6.05 -13.34
C ILE A 165 -15.31 -5.21 -12.65
N ALA A 166 -15.08 -3.91 -12.44
CA ALA A 166 -16.09 -3.02 -11.87
C ALA A 166 -17.37 -2.98 -12.73
N ARG A 167 -17.23 -2.85 -14.04
CA ARG A 167 -18.36 -2.86 -14.99
C ARG A 167 -19.12 -4.18 -14.99
N CYS A 168 -18.43 -5.33 -14.99
CA CYS A 168 -19.05 -6.66 -14.89
C CYS A 168 -19.81 -6.85 -13.57
N LEU A 169 -19.39 -6.19 -12.49
CA LEU A 169 -20.10 -6.14 -11.20
C LEU A 169 -21.26 -5.11 -11.18
N GLY A 170 -21.63 -4.51 -12.31
CA GLY A 170 -22.74 -3.55 -12.42
C GLY A 170 -22.40 -2.14 -11.97
N ALA A 171 -21.13 -1.71 -12.06
CA ALA A 171 -20.75 -0.34 -11.77
C ALA A 171 -21.41 0.65 -12.77
N MET A 172 -22.09 1.65 -12.22
CA MET A 172 -22.40 2.94 -12.84
C MET A 172 -21.47 4.05 -12.31
N LYS A 173 -20.85 3.82 -11.15
CA LYS A 173 -20.03 4.78 -10.40
C LYS A 173 -18.82 4.11 -9.78
N VAL A 174 -17.63 4.63 -10.03
CA VAL A 174 -16.36 4.08 -9.54
C VAL A 174 -15.72 5.05 -8.54
N LEU A 175 -15.74 4.70 -7.25
CA LEU A 175 -15.15 5.50 -6.18
C LEU A 175 -13.68 5.11 -6.00
N CYS A 176 -12.77 5.94 -6.50
CA CYS A 176 -11.33 5.68 -6.58
C CYS A 176 -10.60 6.21 -5.33
N LEU A 177 -9.97 5.35 -4.53
CA LEU A 177 -9.13 5.74 -3.38
C LEU A 177 -7.64 5.47 -3.71
N GLY A 178 -6.91 6.53 -4.05
CA GLY A 178 -5.49 6.44 -4.43
C GLY A 178 -5.23 5.75 -5.78
N THR A 179 -6.24 5.69 -6.65
CA THR A 179 -6.22 4.93 -7.92
C THR A 179 -6.41 5.85 -9.15
N PRO A 180 -5.53 6.84 -9.36
CA PRO A 180 -5.72 7.88 -10.40
C PRO A 180 -5.89 7.29 -11.80
N ARG A 181 -5.14 6.26 -12.19
CA ARG A 181 -5.30 5.62 -13.52
C ARG A 181 -6.66 4.99 -13.77
N VAL A 182 -7.35 4.50 -12.72
CA VAL A 182 -8.72 3.96 -12.84
C VAL A 182 -9.70 5.10 -13.05
N HIS A 183 -9.55 6.20 -12.30
CA HIS A 183 -10.34 7.41 -12.48
C HIS A 183 -10.14 8.03 -13.89
N GLU A 184 -8.88 8.18 -14.32
CA GLU A 184 -8.50 8.68 -15.64
C GLU A 184 -9.16 7.86 -16.75
N LEU A 185 -9.04 6.52 -16.72
CA LEU A 185 -9.62 5.64 -17.73
C LEU A 185 -11.16 5.68 -17.74
N VAL A 186 -11.81 5.79 -16.58
CA VAL A 186 -13.28 5.93 -16.51
C VAL A 186 -13.72 7.27 -17.12
N CYS A 187 -13.08 8.37 -16.73
CA CYS A 187 -13.40 9.71 -17.21
C CYS A 187 -13.07 9.91 -18.71
N SER A 188 -12.01 9.28 -19.23
CA SER A 188 -11.52 9.47 -20.61
C SER A 188 -12.12 8.51 -21.63
N GLU A 189 -12.32 7.23 -21.29
CA GLU A 189 -12.80 6.20 -22.23
C GLU A 189 -14.21 5.68 -21.92
N MET A 190 -14.73 5.84 -20.69
CA MET A 190 -15.99 5.20 -20.25
C MET A 190 -17.06 6.17 -19.74
N SER A 191 -16.91 7.48 -19.95
CA SER A 191 -17.76 8.53 -19.35
C SER A 191 -19.22 8.57 -19.84
N THR A 192 -19.58 7.73 -20.82
CA THR A 192 -20.97 7.45 -21.23
C THR A 192 -21.59 6.23 -20.53
N GLU A 193 -20.79 5.39 -19.89
CA GLU A 193 -21.20 4.18 -19.15
C GLU A 193 -21.06 4.36 -17.62
N MET A 194 -20.01 5.06 -17.16
CA MET A 194 -19.64 5.17 -15.75
C MET A 194 -19.10 6.56 -15.37
N ASP A 195 -19.43 7.01 -14.16
CA ASP A 195 -18.83 8.20 -13.51
C ASP A 195 -17.77 7.80 -12.47
N SER A 196 -16.87 8.72 -12.08
CA SER A 196 -15.86 8.46 -11.05
C SER A 196 -15.52 9.68 -10.19
N LEU A 197 -15.27 9.43 -8.90
CA LEU A 197 -14.72 10.38 -7.93
C LEU A 197 -13.38 9.85 -7.42
N LEU A 198 -12.31 10.65 -7.53
CA LEU A 198 -10.98 10.34 -7.02
C LEU A 198 -10.75 10.99 -5.65
N LEU A 199 -10.55 10.14 -4.64
CA LEU A 199 -10.07 10.48 -3.31
C LEU A 199 -8.57 10.16 -3.23
N ASP A 200 -7.70 11.17 -3.29
CA ASP A 200 -6.24 10.97 -3.26
C ASP A 200 -5.54 11.95 -2.29
N ILE A 201 -4.38 11.55 -1.78
CA ILE A 201 -3.51 12.39 -0.94
C ILE A 201 -2.57 13.26 -1.78
N ASP A 202 -2.36 12.91 -3.06
CA ASP A 202 -1.62 13.70 -4.04
C ASP A 202 -2.49 14.88 -4.55
N TYR A 203 -2.38 16.01 -3.86
CA TYR A 203 -3.11 17.23 -4.20
C TYR A 203 -2.84 17.78 -5.60
N ARG A 204 -1.85 17.28 -6.34
CA ARG A 204 -1.56 17.75 -7.72
C ARG A 204 -2.70 17.45 -8.69
N PHE A 205 -3.54 16.45 -8.40
CA PHE A 205 -4.70 16.08 -9.21
C PHE A 205 -5.89 17.07 -9.17
N HIS A 206 -5.96 18.01 -8.20
CA HIS A 206 -7.02 19.03 -8.16
C HIS A 206 -7.17 19.80 -9.48
N GLN A 207 -6.06 20.09 -10.16
CA GLN A 207 -6.09 20.97 -11.32
C GLN A 207 -6.58 20.31 -12.61
N PHE A 208 -6.61 18.97 -12.67
CA PHE A 208 -7.08 18.23 -13.85
C PHE A 208 -8.56 17.84 -13.76
N ASN A 209 -9.12 17.87 -12.55
CA ASN A 209 -10.43 17.33 -12.24
C ASN A 209 -11.38 18.41 -11.72
N ALA A 210 -12.67 18.31 -12.05
CA ALA A 210 -13.68 19.21 -11.53
C ALA A 210 -13.83 19.08 -10.00
N PRO A 211 -14.31 20.13 -9.29
CA PRO A 211 -14.59 20.06 -7.85
C PRO A 211 -15.50 18.90 -7.39
N SER A 212 -16.36 18.39 -8.27
CA SER A 212 -17.25 17.23 -8.02
C SER A 212 -16.61 15.86 -8.28
N HIS A 213 -15.41 15.81 -8.88
CA HIS A 213 -14.74 14.58 -9.34
C HIS A 213 -13.42 14.30 -8.60
N PHE A 214 -12.94 15.22 -7.77
CA PHE A 214 -11.73 15.03 -6.96
C PHE A 214 -11.88 15.60 -5.55
N CYS A 215 -11.42 14.87 -4.54
CA CYS A 215 -11.22 15.40 -3.19
C CYS A 215 -9.84 15.04 -2.66
N TRP A 216 -9.15 16.03 -2.07
CA TRP A 216 -7.91 15.79 -1.36
C TRP A 216 -8.21 15.11 -0.01
N PHE A 217 -7.71 13.89 0.14
CA PHE A 217 -8.16 12.93 1.13
C PHE A 217 -7.01 12.07 1.68
N ASN A 218 -7.08 11.66 2.94
CA ASN A 218 -6.15 10.71 3.53
C ASN A 218 -6.89 9.44 4.02
N SER A 219 -6.65 8.33 3.33
CA SER A 219 -7.29 7.03 3.56
C SER A 219 -6.83 6.30 4.82
N PHE A 220 -5.78 6.78 5.51
CA PHE A 220 -5.34 6.21 6.80
C PHE A 220 -6.05 6.79 8.01
N ASN A 221 -6.87 7.84 7.86
CA ASN A 221 -7.59 8.51 8.95
C ASN A 221 -8.92 9.14 8.50
N ASN A 222 -9.47 8.72 7.35
CA ASN A 222 -10.71 9.21 6.75
C ASN A 222 -10.84 10.75 6.70
N TYR A 223 -9.74 11.45 6.39
CA TYR A 223 -9.65 12.90 6.53
C TYR A 223 -9.71 13.64 5.19
N PHE A 224 -10.70 14.53 5.04
CA PHE A 224 -10.78 15.50 3.95
C PHE A 224 -10.00 16.76 4.29
N PHE A 225 -9.11 17.20 3.41
CA PHE A 225 -8.34 18.43 3.64
C PHE A 225 -9.17 19.71 3.43
N SER A 226 -10.21 19.65 2.59
CA SER A 226 -11.25 20.67 2.44
C SER A 226 -12.40 20.55 3.47
N GLN A 227 -12.20 19.74 4.53
CA GLN A 227 -13.17 19.52 5.62
C GLN A 227 -14.58 19.14 5.08
N GLU A 228 -15.60 19.90 5.46
CA GLU A 228 -17.02 19.69 5.12
C GLU A 228 -17.26 19.72 3.60
N GLU A 229 -16.52 20.52 2.84
CA GLU A 229 -16.68 20.66 1.39
C GLU A 229 -16.37 19.34 0.66
N GLY A 230 -15.27 18.67 1.05
CA GLY A 230 -14.89 17.36 0.48
C GLY A 230 -15.80 16.23 0.97
N ALA A 231 -16.21 16.28 2.25
CA ALA A 231 -17.17 15.32 2.79
C ALA A 231 -18.55 15.42 2.10
N HIS A 232 -18.95 16.64 1.71
CA HIS A 232 -20.18 16.89 0.95
C HIS A 232 -20.09 16.31 -0.47
N VAL A 233 -19.00 16.53 -1.20
CA VAL A 233 -18.80 15.93 -2.55
C VAL A 233 -18.86 14.40 -2.51
N LEU A 234 -18.25 13.75 -1.50
CA LEU A 234 -18.42 12.31 -1.32
C LEU A 234 -19.89 11.94 -1.02
N ALA A 235 -20.56 12.68 -0.12
CA ALA A 235 -21.95 12.42 0.22
C ALA A 235 -22.90 12.57 -0.99
N GLU A 236 -22.67 13.53 -1.88
CA GLU A 236 -23.40 13.65 -3.14
C GLU A 236 -23.12 12.46 -4.08
N PHE A 237 -21.85 12.11 -4.30
CA PHE A 237 -21.47 10.96 -5.13
C PHE A 237 -22.12 9.65 -4.66
N LEU A 238 -22.20 9.43 -3.34
CA LEU A 238 -22.84 8.26 -2.73
C LEU A 238 -24.37 8.25 -2.82
N GLN A 239 -25.01 9.41 -3.04
CA GLN A 239 -26.48 9.56 -3.15
C GLN A 239 -27.00 9.57 -4.59
N ARG A 240 -26.17 9.98 -5.56
CA ARG A 240 -26.56 10.01 -6.98
C ARG A 240 -27.07 8.65 -7.45
N ASP A 241 -28.07 8.66 -8.32
CA ASP A 241 -28.76 7.48 -8.86
C ASP A 241 -29.32 6.56 -7.75
N GLY A 242 -29.85 7.17 -6.67
CA GLY A 242 -30.37 6.47 -5.49
C GLY A 242 -29.31 5.73 -4.66
N GLY A 243 -28.03 5.97 -4.93
CA GLY A 243 -26.91 5.22 -4.35
C GLY A 243 -26.66 3.85 -5.00
N HIS A 244 -27.27 3.54 -6.14
CA HIS A 244 -27.04 2.30 -6.88
C HIS A 244 -25.73 2.33 -7.70
N GLY A 245 -25.22 1.14 -8.04
CA GLY A 245 -24.14 0.94 -9.01
C GLY A 245 -22.76 1.43 -8.56
N ILE A 246 -22.47 1.48 -7.25
CA ILE A 246 -21.17 1.96 -6.74
C ILE A 246 -20.20 0.80 -6.49
N VAL A 247 -19.02 0.88 -7.10
CA VAL A 247 -17.86 0.03 -6.78
C VAL A 247 -16.73 0.93 -6.26
N LEU A 248 -16.21 0.63 -5.08
CA LEU A 248 -15.02 1.28 -4.51
C LEU A 248 -13.77 0.56 -5.00
N VAL A 249 -12.79 1.29 -5.52
CA VAL A 249 -11.52 0.74 -6.04
C VAL A 249 -10.35 1.43 -5.34
N MET A 250 -9.49 0.68 -4.67
CA MET A 250 -8.41 1.25 -3.83
C MET A 250 -7.07 0.53 -3.96
N ASP A 251 -5.99 1.30 -3.98
CA ASP A 251 -4.60 0.80 -3.96
C ASP A 251 -3.75 1.55 -2.92
N PRO A 252 -3.92 1.24 -1.63
CA PRO A 252 -3.27 1.99 -0.57
C PRO A 252 -1.79 1.59 -0.38
N PRO A 253 -0.91 2.52 0.04
CA PRO A 253 0.51 2.27 0.24
C PRO A 253 0.82 0.98 1.03
N PHE A 254 1.44 0.00 0.38
CA PHE A 254 1.70 -1.34 0.93
C PHE A 254 2.55 -1.38 2.23
N GLY A 255 3.25 -0.28 2.54
CA GLY A 255 4.00 -0.12 3.79
C GLY A 255 3.17 0.34 4.99
N GLY A 256 1.89 0.68 4.78
CA GLY A 256 0.96 1.19 5.79
C GLY A 256 0.39 0.12 6.73
N ARG A 257 -0.55 0.55 7.59
CA ARG A 257 -1.35 -0.35 8.43
C ARG A 257 -2.64 -0.71 7.72
N VAL A 258 -3.08 -1.96 7.83
CA VAL A 258 -4.32 -2.46 7.20
C VAL A 258 -5.54 -2.02 8.00
N GLU A 259 -5.39 -1.94 9.32
CA GLU A 259 -6.48 -1.68 10.26
C GLU A 259 -7.16 -0.31 10.05
N PRO A 260 -6.43 0.83 9.86
CA PRO A 260 -7.06 2.12 9.57
C PRO A 260 -7.65 2.22 8.15
N LEU A 261 -7.06 1.50 7.18
CA LEU A 261 -7.58 1.46 5.81
C LEU A 261 -8.94 0.74 5.77
N ALA A 262 -9.04 -0.41 6.42
CA ALA A 262 -10.30 -1.14 6.57
C ALA A 262 -11.35 -0.30 7.33
N LYS A 263 -10.94 0.43 8.38
CA LYS A 263 -11.84 1.35 9.09
C LYS A 263 -12.40 2.45 8.19
N THR A 264 -11.58 3.04 7.33
CA THR A 264 -12.02 4.06 6.36
C THR A 264 -13.00 3.48 5.34
N VAL A 265 -12.74 2.27 4.80
CA VAL A 265 -13.69 1.57 3.91
C VAL A 265 -15.03 1.31 4.62
N GLN A 266 -14.99 0.80 5.84
CA GLN A 266 -16.19 0.56 6.66
C GLN A 266 -16.97 1.84 6.95
N GLU A 267 -16.29 2.96 7.20
CA GLU A 267 -16.94 4.27 7.42
C GLU A 267 -17.61 4.81 6.15
N ILE A 268 -16.99 4.64 4.97
CA ILE A 268 -17.62 4.99 3.68
C ILE A 268 -18.85 4.10 3.42
N MET A 269 -18.76 2.78 3.67
CA MET A 269 -19.90 1.85 3.57
C MET A 269 -21.01 2.15 4.60
N GLN A 270 -20.67 2.68 5.77
CA GLN A 270 -21.64 3.14 6.77
C GLN A 270 -22.29 4.47 6.35
N LEU A 271 -21.53 5.40 5.78
CA LEU A 271 -22.05 6.65 5.23
C LEU A 271 -23.02 6.39 4.07
N HIS A 272 -22.65 5.53 3.11
CA HIS A 272 -23.51 5.13 1.99
C HIS A 272 -24.85 4.55 2.47
N ARG A 273 -24.83 3.55 3.36
CA ARG A 273 -26.07 2.97 3.94
C ARG A 273 -26.88 3.96 4.77
N LYS A 274 -26.24 4.93 5.44
CA LYS A 274 -26.94 6.01 6.18
C LYS A 274 -27.64 6.99 5.24
N LEU A 275 -27.02 7.33 4.12
CA LEU A 275 -27.58 8.26 3.13
C LEU A 275 -28.64 7.58 2.24
N CYS A 276 -28.46 6.29 1.95
CA CYS A 276 -29.29 5.51 1.04
C CYS A 276 -29.91 4.30 1.76
N PRO A 277 -30.82 4.50 2.74
CA PRO A 277 -31.33 3.43 3.63
C PRO A 277 -32.14 2.34 2.91
N ASN A 278 -32.59 2.61 1.67
CA ASN A 278 -33.27 1.64 0.81
C ASN A 278 -32.29 0.65 0.14
N ILE A 279 -30.98 0.89 0.23
CA ILE A 279 -29.95 -0.01 -0.32
C ILE A 279 -29.60 -1.07 0.74
N HIS A 280 -30.09 -2.28 0.53
CA HIS A 280 -29.88 -3.42 1.44
C HIS A 280 -28.63 -4.27 1.10
N THR A 281 -27.98 -3.99 -0.03
CA THR A 281 -26.73 -4.64 -0.47
C THR A 281 -25.53 -3.77 -0.13
N ASP A 282 -24.50 -4.34 0.50
CA ASP A 282 -23.26 -3.62 0.77
C ASP A 282 -22.52 -3.22 -0.52
N MET A 283 -21.98 -2.00 -0.54
CA MET A 283 -21.13 -1.48 -1.62
C MET A 283 -19.97 -2.46 -1.91
N LEU A 284 -19.74 -2.75 -3.19
CA LEU A 284 -18.68 -3.65 -3.60
C LEU A 284 -17.32 -2.95 -3.56
N VAL A 285 -16.29 -3.68 -3.13
CA VAL A 285 -14.93 -3.16 -2.94
C VAL A 285 -13.93 -3.99 -3.73
N LEU A 286 -13.07 -3.34 -4.50
CA LEU A 286 -11.87 -3.89 -5.11
C LEU A 286 -10.65 -3.28 -4.38
N TRP A 287 -10.13 -3.97 -3.38
CA TRP A 287 -8.93 -3.57 -2.65
C TRP A 287 -7.70 -4.26 -3.24
N ILE A 288 -6.93 -3.50 -4.02
CA ILE A 288 -5.65 -3.95 -4.57
C ILE A 288 -4.61 -3.98 -3.43
N PHE A 289 -4.02 -5.15 -3.16
CA PHE A 289 -3.02 -5.30 -2.09
C PHE A 289 -2.15 -6.56 -2.26
N PRO A 290 -0.97 -6.68 -1.60
CA PRO A 290 -0.09 -7.85 -1.76
C PRO A 290 -0.66 -9.13 -1.14
N TYR A 291 -0.58 -10.28 -1.83
CA TYR A 291 -1.19 -11.54 -1.40
C TYR A 291 -0.74 -11.99 0.00
N PHE A 292 0.48 -11.67 0.41
CA PHE A 292 1.04 -12.05 1.71
C PHE A 292 0.45 -11.26 2.90
N MET A 293 -0.34 -10.21 2.61
CA MET A 293 -1.11 -9.44 3.60
C MET A 293 -2.55 -9.93 3.77
N GLU A 294 -2.97 -10.98 3.03
CA GLU A 294 -4.25 -11.66 3.17
C GLU A 294 -4.66 -11.91 4.64
N PRO A 295 -3.80 -12.43 5.55
CA PRO A 295 -4.19 -12.68 6.94
C PRO A 295 -4.52 -11.41 7.74
N GLN A 296 -4.10 -10.23 7.29
CA GLN A 296 -4.38 -8.94 7.90
C GLN A 296 -5.66 -8.32 7.29
N VAL A 297 -5.84 -8.44 5.97
CA VAL A 297 -7.06 -8.01 5.28
C VAL A 297 -8.25 -8.81 5.83
N LEU A 298 -8.18 -10.14 5.84
CA LEU A 298 -9.23 -11.03 6.37
C LEU A 298 -9.38 -10.96 7.91
N ALA A 299 -8.48 -10.28 8.62
CA ALA A 299 -8.66 -9.99 10.05
C ALA A 299 -9.46 -8.71 10.30
N SER A 300 -9.60 -7.83 9.29
CA SER A 300 -10.31 -6.56 9.37
C SER A 300 -11.59 -6.55 8.52
N CYS A 301 -11.61 -7.30 7.41
CA CYS A 301 -12.73 -7.52 6.49
C CYS A 301 -12.90 -9.03 6.27
N PRO A 302 -13.61 -9.77 7.16
CA PRO A 302 -13.67 -11.23 7.12
C PRO A 302 -14.34 -11.79 5.86
N ASP A 303 -15.31 -11.07 5.32
CA ASP A 303 -16.14 -11.47 4.17
C ASP A 303 -15.45 -11.22 2.82
N PHE A 304 -14.20 -10.75 2.84
CA PHE A 304 -13.43 -10.53 1.62
C PHE A 304 -12.79 -11.85 1.15
N THR A 305 -12.54 -11.94 -0.15
CA THR A 305 -11.86 -13.05 -0.80
C THR A 305 -10.84 -12.52 -1.80
N MET A 306 -9.74 -13.27 -1.97
CA MET A 306 -8.64 -12.87 -2.84
C MET A 306 -8.80 -13.48 -4.24
N LEU A 307 -8.91 -12.63 -5.26
CA LEU A 307 -8.88 -13.03 -6.66
C LEU A 307 -7.46 -13.44 -7.06
N ASP A 308 -7.32 -14.27 -8.11
CA ASP A 308 -6.00 -14.72 -8.57
C ASP A 308 -5.35 -13.75 -9.58
N TYR A 309 -6.04 -12.66 -9.93
CA TYR A 309 -5.55 -11.65 -10.87
C TYR A 309 -4.31 -10.93 -10.35
N LYS A 310 -3.23 -10.98 -11.14
CA LYS A 310 -1.94 -10.36 -10.84
C LYS A 310 -1.98 -8.90 -11.29
N VAL A 311 -2.12 -7.97 -10.35
CA VAL A 311 -2.12 -6.54 -10.67
C VAL A 311 -0.68 -6.09 -10.93
N ASP A 312 -0.37 -5.78 -12.18
CA ASP A 312 0.95 -5.34 -12.64
C ASP A 312 1.07 -3.80 -12.74
N TYR A 313 2.29 -3.30 -12.55
CA TYR A 313 2.61 -1.87 -12.45
C TYR A 313 3.78 -1.48 -13.35
N ASP A 314 3.72 -0.27 -13.93
CA ASP A 314 4.77 0.20 -14.85
C ASP A 314 6.04 0.65 -14.11
N ASN A 315 5.89 1.34 -12.97
CA ASN A 315 6.99 2.04 -12.29
C ASN A 315 7.67 1.26 -11.15
N HIS A 316 7.42 -0.05 -11.00
CA HIS A 316 8.07 -0.84 -9.93
C HIS A 316 8.50 -2.25 -10.33
N SER A 317 9.82 -2.50 -10.37
CA SER A 317 10.41 -3.76 -10.87
C SER A 317 10.07 -5.03 -10.07
N LEU A 318 9.54 -4.92 -8.85
CA LEU A 318 9.04 -6.09 -8.10
C LEU A 318 7.55 -6.39 -8.38
N PHE A 319 6.82 -5.43 -8.96
CA PHE A 319 5.38 -5.51 -9.26
C PHE A 319 5.07 -5.39 -10.77
N ALA A 320 6.11 -5.36 -11.60
CA ALA A 320 6.03 -5.44 -13.06
C ALA A 320 6.25 -6.89 -13.55
N SER A 321 5.68 -7.22 -14.71
CA SER A 321 6.04 -8.42 -15.50
C SER A 321 7.15 -8.13 -16.52
N GLY A 322 7.56 -9.17 -17.26
CA GLY A 322 8.57 -9.06 -18.32
C GLY A 322 10.03 -9.21 -17.83
N PRO A 323 11.03 -8.95 -18.70
CA PRO A 323 12.44 -9.34 -18.45
C PRO A 323 13.14 -8.67 -17.26
N LYS A 324 12.58 -7.56 -16.74
CA LYS A 324 13.06 -6.86 -15.53
C LYS A 324 12.15 -7.06 -14.32
N GLY A 325 11.04 -7.79 -14.50
CA GLY A 325 10.00 -8.05 -13.52
C GLY A 325 10.24 -9.29 -12.67
N ARG A 326 9.25 -9.65 -11.84
CA ARG A 326 9.33 -10.87 -11.01
C ARG A 326 9.02 -12.11 -11.84
N LYS A 327 9.86 -13.15 -11.75
CA LYS A 327 9.74 -14.44 -12.48
C LYS A 327 8.37 -15.15 -12.40
N HIS A 328 7.58 -14.83 -11.38
CA HIS A 328 6.27 -15.43 -11.09
C HIS A 328 5.11 -14.42 -11.23
N GLY A 329 5.36 -13.27 -11.87
CA GLY A 329 4.45 -12.11 -11.92
C GLY A 329 4.39 -11.33 -10.61
N SER A 330 3.63 -10.24 -10.63
CA SER A 330 3.41 -9.37 -9.47
C SER A 330 2.91 -10.14 -8.23
N PRO A 331 3.31 -9.72 -7.01
CA PRO A 331 2.76 -10.21 -5.75
C PRO A 331 1.44 -9.53 -5.35
N VAL A 332 0.90 -8.61 -6.16
CA VAL A 332 -0.30 -7.82 -5.85
C VAL A 332 -1.55 -8.50 -6.44
N ARG A 333 -2.63 -8.57 -5.65
CA ARG A 333 -3.92 -9.19 -5.97
C ARG A 333 -5.06 -8.24 -5.66
N ILE A 334 -6.26 -8.57 -6.12
CA ILE A 334 -7.49 -7.89 -5.74
C ILE A 334 -8.16 -8.68 -4.60
N PHE A 335 -8.49 -8.00 -3.50
CA PHE A 335 -9.34 -8.50 -2.42
C PHE A 335 -10.73 -7.85 -2.55
N THR A 336 -11.81 -8.63 -2.42
CA THR A 336 -13.17 -8.12 -2.64
C THR A 336 -14.22 -8.85 -1.81
N ASN A 337 -15.32 -8.17 -1.47
CA ASN A 337 -16.56 -8.76 -0.95
C ASN A 337 -17.50 -9.27 -2.06
N ALA A 338 -17.19 -9.01 -3.34
CA ALA A 338 -17.93 -9.58 -4.46
C ALA A 338 -17.66 -11.08 -4.64
N ASN A 339 -18.61 -11.81 -5.20
CA ASN A 339 -18.52 -13.25 -5.38
C ASN A 339 -17.55 -13.62 -6.54
N PRO A 340 -16.50 -14.44 -6.32
CA PRO A 340 -15.51 -14.79 -7.34
C PRO A 340 -16.03 -15.49 -8.61
N LYS A 341 -17.26 -16.02 -8.59
CA LYS A 341 -17.92 -16.59 -9.77
C LYS A 341 -18.30 -15.51 -10.79
N ASP A 342 -18.68 -14.32 -10.29
CA ASP A 342 -19.27 -13.22 -11.06
C ASP A 342 -18.19 -12.26 -11.62
N ILE A 343 -16.91 -12.60 -11.43
CA ILE A 343 -15.76 -11.78 -11.83
C ILE A 343 -14.94 -12.51 -12.90
N PRO A 344 -15.15 -12.22 -14.19
CA PRO A 344 -14.32 -12.75 -15.27
C PRO A 344 -12.90 -12.17 -15.22
N LEU A 345 -11.92 -12.99 -15.62
CA LEU A 345 -10.52 -12.56 -15.81
C LEU A 345 -10.08 -12.88 -17.25
N PRO A 346 -9.22 -12.04 -17.87
CA PRO A 346 -8.86 -12.16 -19.28
C PRO A 346 -8.22 -13.53 -19.63
N ASN A 347 -8.82 -14.25 -20.58
CA ASN A 347 -8.31 -15.57 -20.99
C ASN A 347 -7.01 -15.46 -21.79
N GLU A 348 -6.89 -14.38 -22.54
CA GLU A 348 -5.73 -13.91 -23.30
C GLU A 348 -4.50 -13.60 -22.42
N GLU A 349 -4.69 -13.22 -21.15
CA GLU A 349 -3.60 -13.10 -20.16
C GLU A 349 -3.26 -14.45 -19.47
N GLY A 350 -3.93 -15.54 -19.86
CA GLY A 350 -3.70 -16.90 -19.32
C GLY A 350 -4.54 -17.25 -18.09
N TYR A 351 -5.62 -16.52 -17.81
CA TYR A 351 -6.59 -16.91 -16.77
C TYR A 351 -7.64 -17.88 -17.33
N ARG A 352 -8.19 -18.74 -16.46
CA ARG A 352 -9.20 -19.74 -16.81
C ARG A 352 -10.21 -19.89 -15.68
N TYR A 353 -11.44 -20.30 -15.99
CA TYR A 353 -12.41 -20.65 -14.96
C TYR A 353 -12.08 -22.00 -14.30
N CYS A 354 -12.56 -22.19 -13.08
CA CYS A 354 -12.50 -23.45 -12.35
C CYS A 354 -13.88 -23.83 -11.82
N GLU A 355 -14.54 -24.77 -12.50
CA GLU A 355 -15.90 -25.22 -12.14
C GLU A 355 -16.01 -25.69 -10.69
N ILE A 356 -14.99 -26.38 -10.16
CA ILE A 356 -15.04 -26.95 -8.80
C ILE A 356 -14.99 -25.84 -7.73
N CYS A 357 -14.22 -24.78 -7.98
CA CYS A 357 -14.08 -23.65 -7.04
C CYS A 357 -14.98 -22.45 -7.39
N GLN A 358 -15.78 -22.53 -8.46
CA GLN A 358 -16.60 -21.46 -9.03
C GLN A 358 -15.89 -20.09 -9.04
N ARG A 359 -14.69 -20.05 -9.65
CA ARG A 359 -13.88 -18.82 -9.74
C ARG A 359 -12.86 -18.87 -10.88
N TRP A 360 -12.44 -17.69 -11.33
CA TRP A 360 -11.28 -17.54 -12.22
C TRP A 360 -9.94 -17.68 -11.47
N ILE A 361 -8.97 -18.25 -12.17
CA ILE A 361 -7.65 -18.65 -11.65
C ILE A 361 -6.57 -18.53 -12.74
N SER A 362 -5.32 -18.35 -12.32
CA SER A 362 -4.14 -18.36 -13.20
C SER A 362 -3.82 -19.76 -13.73
N GLN A 363 -3.12 -19.85 -14.87
CA GLN A 363 -2.80 -21.11 -15.54
C GLN A 363 -2.02 -22.09 -14.64
N GLU A 364 -1.07 -21.59 -13.84
CA GLU A 364 -0.27 -22.39 -12.91
C GLU A 364 -1.00 -22.80 -11.64
N ASN A 365 -2.11 -22.14 -11.29
CA ASN A 365 -2.92 -22.48 -10.13
C ASN A 365 -3.77 -23.72 -10.45
N ARG A 366 -3.25 -24.89 -10.07
CA ARG A 366 -3.94 -26.17 -10.25
C ARG A 366 -4.81 -26.45 -9.04
N HIS A 367 -6.09 -26.76 -9.30
CA HIS A 367 -7.00 -27.24 -8.27
C HIS A 367 -6.44 -28.51 -7.60
N CYS A 368 -6.38 -28.53 -6.28
CA CYS A 368 -5.97 -29.70 -5.53
C CYS A 368 -7.20 -30.46 -5.03
N THR A 369 -7.49 -31.62 -5.64
CA THR A 369 -8.62 -32.48 -5.26
C THR A 369 -8.59 -32.95 -3.81
N GLN A 370 -7.40 -33.03 -3.18
CA GLN A 370 -7.26 -33.40 -1.76
C GLN A 370 -7.59 -32.25 -0.79
N CYS A 371 -7.45 -30.99 -1.20
CA CYS A 371 -7.87 -29.83 -0.40
C CYS A 371 -9.22 -29.24 -0.84
N ASN A 372 -9.70 -29.59 -2.03
CA ASN A 372 -10.80 -28.95 -2.76
C ASN A 372 -10.60 -27.44 -3.04
N GLU A 373 -9.35 -26.99 -3.24
CA GLU A 373 -9.02 -25.56 -3.48
C GLU A 373 -7.97 -25.32 -4.57
N CYS A 374 -8.04 -24.14 -5.20
CA CYS A 374 -7.00 -23.56 -6.06
C CYS A 374 -6.05 -22.68 -5.22
N SER A 375 -5.18 -23.36 -4.48
CA SER A 375 -4.44 -22.82 -3.33
C SER A 375 -3.21 -21.96 -3.64
N SER A 376 -2.79 -21.87 -4.90
CA SER A 376 -1.60 -21.07 -5.25
C SER A 376 -1.86 -19.58 -5.10
N LYS A 377 -0.82 -18.83 -4.70
CA LYS A 377 -0.87 -17.38 -4.48
C LYS A 377 0.37 -16.66 -5.02
N ASP A 378 1.54 -17.29 -5.03
CA ASP A 378 2.82 -16.64 -5.38
C ASP A 378 3.30 -16.77 -6.83
N GLY A 379 2.50 -17.41 -7.70
CA GLY A 379 2.78 -17.67 -9.12
C GLY A 379 3.59 -18.95 -9.39
N ARG A 380 3.35 -19.99 -8.57
CA ARG A 380 3.95 -21.33 -8.67
C ARG A 380 2.89 -22.40 -8.51
N THR A 381 2.98 -23.52 -9.23
CA THR A 381 2.13 -24.69 -8.94
C THR A 381 2.44 -25.20 -7.54
N TYR A 382 1.47 -25.16 -6.62
CA TYR A 382 1.64 -25.68 -5.27
C TYR A 382 1.55 -27.22 -5.26
N VAL A 383 2.14 -27.84 -4.25
CA VAL A 383 2.19 -29.30 -4.06
C VAL A 383 1.46 -29.63 -2.75
N HIS A 384 0.61 -30.66 -2.76
CA HIS A 384 -0.05 -31.15 -1.55
C HIS A 384 0.96 -31.90 -0.65
N CYS A 385 0.91 -31.65 0.65
CA CYS A 385 1.64 -32.37 1.68
C CYS A 385 0.65 -33.11 2.57
N ASN A 386 0.56 -34.43 2.38
CA ASN A 386 -0.41 -35.31 3.05
C ASN A 386 -0.28 -35.20 4.57
N GLU A 387 0.94 -35.09 5.09
CA GLU A 387 1.25 -35.01 6.53
C GLU A 387 0.81 -33.67 7.15
N CYS A 388 0.63 -32.63 6.34
CA CYS A 388 0.05 -31.35 6.76
C CYS A 388 -1.39 -31.15 6.30
N MET A 389 -1.98 -32.13 5.59
CA MET A 389 -3.27 -32.06 4.88
C MET A 389 -3.51 -30.74 4.13
N ARG A 390 -2.48 -30.21 3.44
CA ARG A 390 -2.58 -28.95 2.71
C ARG A 390 -1.59 -28.77 1.58
N CYS A 391 -1.90 -27.84 0.68
CA CYS A 391 -0.98 -27.36 -0.33
C CYS A 391 0.07 -26.38 0.23
N VAL A 392 1.30 -26.49 -0.29
CA VAL A 392 2.42 -25.59 0.00
C VAL A 392 3.22 -25.27 -1.26
N LYS A 393 4.09 -24.25 -1.18
CA LYS A 393 5.03 -23.91 -2.25
C LYS A 393 5.90 -25.11 -2.63
N PRO A 394 6.23 -25.33 -3.91
CA PRO A 394 7.05 -26.48 -4.35
C PRO A 394 8.49 -26.44 -3.83
N SER A 395 8.96 -25.29 -3.31
CA SER A 395 10.24 -25.15 -2.63
C SER A 395 10.23 -25.60 -1.16
N TRP A 396 9.08 -25.98 -0.60
CA TRP A 396 8.93 -26.42 0.79
C TRP A 396 8.77 -27.95 0.86
N LYS A 397 9.28 -28.56 1.94
CA LYS A 397 9.16 -30.00 2.23
C LYS A 397 8.66 -30.21 3.65
N HIS A 398 7.95 -31.31 3.92
CA HIS A 398 7.59 -31.67 5.29
C HIS A 398 8.85 -31.95 6.12
N CYS A 399 8.91 -31.42 7.34
CA CYS A 399 9.93 -31.72 8.32
C CYS A 399 9.28 -32.43 9.51
N VAL A 400 9.54 -33.73 9.64
CA VAL A 400 8.99 -34.60 10.69
C VAL A 400 9.31 -34.04 12.08
N THR A 401 10.56 -33.63 12.32
CA THR A 401 11.02 -33.02 13.59
C THR A 401 10.30 -31.73 13.97
N CYS A 402 9.75 -30.99 13.00
CA CYS A 402 8.95 -29.80 13.23
C CYS A 402 7.43 -30.02 13.03
N ASN A 403 7.01 -31.24 12.68
CA ASN A 403 5.67 -31.63 12.22
C ASN A 403 4.99 -30.59 11.30
N ARG A 404 5.71 -30.11 10.27
CA ARG A 404 5.21 -29.06 9.35
C ARG A 404 6.06 -28.93 8.09
N CYS A 405 5.51 -28.33 7.04
CA CYS A 405 6.31 -27.90 5.89
C CYS A 405 7.23 -26.71 6.23
N CYS A 406 8.46 -26.78 5.74
CA CYS A 406 9.50 -25.74 5.85
C CYS A 406 10.29 -25.65 4.53
N LEU A 407 11.08 -24.58 4.36
CA LEU A 407 12.19 -24.60 3.39
C LEU A 407 13.23 -25.65 3.80
N PRO A 408 13.86 -26.40 2.86
CA PRO A 408 14.90 -27.39 3.17
C PRO A 408 16.09 -26.85 3.97
N SER A 409 16.37 -25.55 3.88
CA SER A 409 17.47 -24.86 4.57
C SER A 409 17.10 -24.29 5.95
N HIS A 410 15.93 -24.64 6.51
CA HIS A 410 15.55 -24.26 7.87
C HIS A 410 16.31 -25.06 8.94
N VAL A 411 16.42 -24.51 10.14
CA VAL A 411 16.94 -25.20 11.32
C VAL A 411 15.77 -25.68 12.18
N CYS A 412 15.79 -26.95 12.61
CA CYS A 412 14.78 -27.50 13.52
C CYS A 412 14.90 -26.81 14.90
N GLY A 413 13.76 -26.47 15.51
CA GLY A 413 13.71 -25.82 16.82
C GLY A 413 14.00 -24.30 16.83
N GLU A 414 14.56 -23.70 15.77
CA GLU A 414 14.69 -22.22 15.68
C GLU A 414 13.34 -21.51 15.46
N PHE A 415 12.31 -22.23 15.03
CA PHE A 415 10.94 -21.70 14.92
C PHE A 415 10.22 -21.75 16.27
N VAL A 416 10.49 -20.77 17.11
CA VAL A 416 9.44 -20.23 17.99
C VAL A 416 8.66 -19.24 17.13
N PRO A 417 7.35 -19.43 16.87
CA PRO A 417 6.55 -18.38 16.24
C PRO A 417 6.53 -17.18 17.18
N SER A 418 7.08 -16.06 16.71
CA SER A 418 7.31 -14.84 17.50
C SER A 418 6.03 -14.08 17.91
N GLN A 419 4.87 -14.66 17.62
CA GLN A 419 3.55 -14.11 17.92
C GLN A 419 2.67 -15.22 18.47
N LEU A 420 1.96 -14.92 19.55
CA LEU A 420 0.83 -15.73 20.01
C LEU A 420 -0.26 -15.72 18.93
N CYS A 421 -0.95 -16.84 18.77
CA CYS A 421 -2.03 -16.98 17.80
C CYS A 421 -3.14 -15.94 18.06
N PHE A 422 -3.44 -15.11 17.06
CA PHE A 422 -4.49 -14.08 17.13
C PHE A 422 -5.93 -14.60 17.33
N ASN A 423 -6.14 -15.93 17.40
CA ASN A 423 -7.43 -16.52 17.76
C ASN A 423 -7.46 -16.95 19.25
N CYS A 424 -6.50 -17.76 19.70
CA CYS A 424 -6.55 -18.42 21.00
C CYS A 424 -5.47 -17.99 22.00
N GLY A 425 -4.60 -17.04 21.64
CA GLY A 425 -3.50 -16.57 22.48
C GLY A 425 -2.37 -17.58 22.71
N GLN A 426 -2.39 -18.75 22.07
CA GLN A 426 -1.36 -19.78 22.27
C GLN A 426 -0.19 -19.65 21.29
N PRO A 427 1.04 -20.01 21.69
CA PRO A 427 2.17 -20.15 20.76
C PRO A 427 2.01 -21.39 19.85
N GLY A 428 2.97 -21.59 18.96
CA GLY A 428 3.07 -22.75 18.05
C GLY A 428 2.50 -22.51 16.64
N HIS A 429 1.55 -21.59 16.47
CA HIS A 429 0.79 -21.46 15.21
C HIS A 429 0.26 -20.03 14.95
N LYS A 430 -0.20 -19.75 13.71
CA LYS A 430 -0.88 -18.49 13.31
C LYS A 430 -2.41 -18.63 13.42
N LYS A 431 -3.17 -17.53 13.30
CA LYS A 431 -4.65 -17.49 13.40
C LYS A 431 -5.36 -18.60 12.60
N ARG A 432 -4.99 -18.76 11.33
CA ARG A 432 -5.52 -19.75 10.37
C ARG A 432 -5.09 -21.20 10.66
N ASP A 433 -3.99 -21.38 11.40
CA ASP A 433 -3.35 -22.66 11.71
C ASP A 433 -3.77 -23.12 13.13
N CYS A 434 -4.94 -22.68 13.62
CA CYS A 434 -5.31 -22.76 15.03
C CYS A 434 -6.30 -23.90 15.34
N PRO A 435 -6.00 -24.77 16.33
CA PRO A 435 -6.90 -25.88 16.72
C PRO A 435 -8.16 -25.43 17.48
N ARG A 436 -8.39 -24.12 17.62
CA ARG A 436 -9.67 -23.52 18.08
C ARG A 436 -10.34 -22.69 16.98
N PHE A 437 -9.90 -22.81 15.73
CA PHE A 437 -10.57 -22.20 14.57
C PHE A 437 -11.44 -23.27 13.91
N GLY A 438 -12.54 -23.61 14.58
CA GLY A 438 -13.52 -24.54 14.04
C GLY A 438 -14.31 -23.88 12.93
N PHE A 439 -14.33 -24.50 11.75
CA PHE A 439 -15.52 -24.43 10.92
C PHE A 439 -16.56 -25.36 11.54
N ASP A 440 -17.79 -24.88 11.73
CA ASP A 440 -18.92 -25.73 12.09
C ASP A 440 -19.28 -26.60 10.87
N ALA A 441 -18.64 -27.76 10.76
CA ALA A 441 -18.84 -28.76 9.72
C ALA A 441 -20.17 -29.52 9.90
N ALA A 442 -21.27 -28.76 9.95
CA ALA A 442 -22.62 -29.24 10.22
C ALA A 442 -23.41 -29.61 8.95
N PHE A 443 -22.75 -30.12 7.90
CA PHE A 443 -23.41 -30.70 6.73
C PHE A 443 -22.83 -32.07 6.34
N LEU A 444 -23.33 -33.08 7.05
CA LEU A 444 -23.60 -34.45 6.58
C LEU A 444 -22.54 -35.16 5.72
N ILE A 445 -21.55 -35.78 6.38
CA ILE A 445 -21.03 -37.09 5.95
C ILE A 445 -21.19 -38.07 7.10
N LYS A 446 -21.81 -39.23 6.84
CA LYS A 446 -22.04 -40.27 7.86
C LYS A 446 -20.74 -41.01 8.19
N LYS A 447 -20.52 -41.29 9.48
CA LYS A 447 -19.43 -42.15 9.96
C LYS A 447 -19.57 -43.59 9.43
N GLN A 448 -18.43 -44.25 9.22
CA GLN A 448 -18.14 -45.55 9.86
C GLN A 448 -16.63 -45.64 10.19
N PRO A 449 -16.21 -46.53 11.13
CA PRO A 449 -14.85 -46.59 11.69
C PRO A 449 -13.99 -47.64 10.95
N ASP A 450 -12.77 -48.03 11.36
CA ASP A 450 -11.99 -47.77 12.58
C ASP A 450 -10.46 -47.89 12.29
N CYS A 451 -9.62 -47.43 13.22
CA CYS A 451 -8.36 -48.08 13.64
C CYS A 451 -7.54 -47.21 14.60
N THR A 452 -7.50 -47.61 15.88
CA THR A 452 -6.57 -47.11 16.89
C THR A 452 -5.11 -47.45 16.60
N LEU A 453 -4.17 -46.61 17.06
CA LEU A 453 -2.93 -47.07 17.70
C LEU A 453 -2.35 -45.98 18.64
N GLN A 454 -1.44 -46.36 19.53
CA GLN A 454 -1.22 -45.69 20.82
C GLN A 454 0.02 -44.76 20.88
N LEU A 455 0.04 -43.88 21.89
CA LEU A 455 1.19 -43.03 22.24
C LEU A 455 2.30 -43.83 22.94
N ASN A 456 3.57 -43.43 22.72
CA ASN A 456 4.62 -43.36 23.74
C ASN A 456 5.72 -42.40 23.22
N SER A 457 5.95 -41.20 23.77
CA SER A 457 6.53 -40.85 25.08
C SER A 457 8.07 -40.84 25.09
N MET A 458 8.69 -39.66 25.36
CA MET A 458 9.69 -39.44 26.44
C MET A 458 10.48 -38.11 26.35
N LYS A 459 10.45 -37.38 27.48
CA LYS A 459 11.51 -36.61 28.18
C LYS A 459 12.29 -35.46 27.49
N MET A 460 12.42 -34.39 28.28
CA MET A 460 13.15 -33.13 28.02
C MET A 460 14.68 -33.25 28.12
N CYS A 461 15.40 -32.38 27.39
CA CYS A 461 16.76 -31.94 27.77
C CYS A 461 16.94 -30.41 27.55
N LYS A 462 18.01 -29.80 28.09
CA LYS A 462 18.07 -28.35 28.41
C LYS A 462 19.14 -27.55 27.63
N LYS A 463 18.73 -26.34 27.20
CA LYS A 463 19.52 -25.09 26.99
C LYS A 463 20.51 -24.95 25.80
N ARG A 464 20.15 -23.97 24.95
CA ARG A 464 20.99 -22.88 24.36
C ARG A 464 22.06 -23.21 23.30
N LYS A 465 21.82 -22.69 22.08
CA LYS A 465 22.51 -21.49 21.54
C LYS A 465 21.64 -20.81 20.45
N HIS A 466 22.12 -19.73 19.83
CA HIS A 466 21.29 -18.68 19.19
C HIS A 466 21.74 -18.43 17.73
N THR A 467 20.82 -18.42 16.75
CA THR A 467 21.05 -17.90 15.39
C THR A 467 19.76 -17.41 14.71
N GLN A 468 19.83 -17.00 13.43
CA GLN A 468 18.89 -16.11 12.76
C GLN A 468 17.97 -16.84 11.76
N ASN A 469 16.65 -16.75 11.97
CA ASN A 469 15.62 -17.35 11.10
C ASN A 469 15.73 -16.93 9.62
N LYS A 470 15.62 -17.90 8.69
CA LYS A 470 15.65 -17.67 7.24
C LYS A 470 14.27 -17.81 6.57
N ILE A 471 13.65 -16.67 6.26
CA ILE A 471 12.54 -16.52 5.29
C ILE A 471 13.07 -16.77 3.86
N ASP A 472 12.17 -17.19 2.95
CA ASP A 472 12.33 -17.29 1.48
C ASP A 472 12.91 -16.00 0.89
N GLU A 473 13.86 -16.08 -0.04
CA GLU A 473 14.64 -14.91 -0.47
C GLU A 473 13.82 -13.90 -1.29
N ASP A 474 12.86 -14.37 -2.09
CA ASP A 474 11.93 -13.52 -2.84
C ASP A 474 11.08 -12.64 -1.90
N GLU A 475 10.49 -13.26 -0.87
CA GLU A 475 9.64 -12.57 0.11
C GLU A 475 10.46 -11.63 1.00
N LYS A 476 11.68 -12.04 1.37
CA LYS A 476 12.66 -11.17 2.03
C LYS A 476 12.98 -9.94 1.22
N GLN A 477 13.27 -10.09 -0.08
CA GLN A 477 13.60 -8.95 -0.94
C GLN A 477 12.43 -7.97 -1.00
N ILE A 478 11.18 -8.45 -1.09
CA ILE A 478 9.99 -7.59 -1.03
C ILE A 478 9.92 -6.85 0.32
N PHE A 479 9.88 -7.56 1.46
CA PHE A 479 9.75 -6.95 2.78
C PHE A 479 10.92 -6.02 3.17
N THR A 480 12.15 -6.35 2.77
CA THR A 480 13.34 -5.53 3.08
C THR A 480 13.48 -4.33 2.15
N ASN A 481 13.13 -4.43 0.86
CA ASN A 481 13.07 -3.25 -0.01
C ASN A 481 11.95 -2.28 0.45
N MET A 482 10.79 -2.81 0.87
CA MET A 482 9.69 -2.04 1.47
C MET A 482 10.02 -1.42 2.84
N SER A 483 11.14 -1.77 3.49
CA SER A 483 11.52 -1.21 4.79
C SER A 483 12.88 -0.49 4.81
N SER A 484 13.77 -0.73 3.85
CA SER A 484 15.16 -0.25 3.93
C SER A 484 15.94 -0.13 2.61
N LYS A 485 15.63 0.90 1.80
CA LYS A 485 16.65 1.60 0.95
C LYS A 485 17.71 2.30 1.83
N LYS A 486 18.44 1.56 2.69
CA LYS A 486 19.36 2.11 3.71
C LYS A 486 20.78 1.49 3.70
N GLN A 487 21.27 1.00 2.56
CA GLN A 487 22.68 0.60 2.41
C GLN A 487 23.16 0.57 0.93
N LYS A 488 23.32 1.73 0.29
CA LYS A 488 24.16 1.84 -0.94
C LYS A 488 24.81 3.21 -1.21
N LEU A 489 24.19 4.34 -0.83
CA LEU A 489 24.79 5.68 -1.05
C LEU A 489 26.04 5.98 -0.18
N GLN A 490 26.14 5.44 1.04
CA GLN A 490 27.23 5.78 1.96
C GLN A 490 28.62 5.34 1.48
N ASN A 491 28.72 4.30 0.63
CA ASN A 491 30.00 3.81 0.10
C ASN A 491 30.51 4.56 -1.15
N VAL A 492 29.73 5.48 -1.73
CA VAL A 492 30.17 6.36 -2.82
C VAL A 492 30.77 7.65 -2.25
N ASN A 493 30.08 8.28 -1.29
CA ASN A 493 30.54 9.54 -0.69
C ASN A 493 31.78 9.38 0.20
N SER A 494 31.96 8.22 0.86
CA SER A 494 33.18 7.92 1.61
C SER A 494 34.43 7.84 0.72
N LYS A 495 34.29 7.36 -0.53
CA LYS A 495 35.38 7.28 -1.52
C LYS A 495 35.68 8.63 -2.19
N LYS A 496 34.68 9.49 -2.43
CA LYS A 496 34.91 10.87 -2.92
C LYS A 496 35.59 11.75 -1.85
N SER A 497 35.09 11.72 -0.60
CA SER A 497 35.65 12.49 0.53
C SER A 497 37.15 12.19 0.77
N ARG A 498 37.53 10.91 0.84
CA ARG A 498 38.93 10.51 1.12
C ARG A 498 39.94 10.85 0.02
N LYS A 499 39.51 11.14 -1.22
CA LYS A 499 40.43 11.59 -2.29
C LYS A 499 40.78 13.09 -2.18
N ASN A 500 39.84 13.95 -1.82
CA ASN A 500 40.09 15.40 -1.77
C ASN A 500 40.95 15.83 -0.57
N ILE A 501 40.85 15.14 0.58
CA ILE A 501 41.67 15.44 1.76
C ILE A 501 43.16 15.13 1.52
N LYS A 502 43.51 14.14 0.70
CA LYS A 502 44.92 13.82 0.38
C LYS A 502 45.58 14.76 -0.65
N LYS A 503 44.82 15.52 -1.45
CA LYS A 503 45.40 16.53 -2.37
C LYS A 503 45.72 17.89 -1.70
N ARG A 504 45.12 18.21 -0.54
CA ARG A 504 45.33 19.51 0.15
C ARG A 504 46.44 19.50 1.23
N LYS A 505 47.23 18.42 1.35
CA LYS A 505 48.37 18.30 2.28
C LYS A 505 49.73 18.04 1.58
N LYS A 506 49.87 18.36 0.29
CA LYS A 506 51.15 18.32 -0.47
C LYS A 506 51.38 19.62 -1.26
N SER A 507 51.29 20.77 -0.58
CA SER A 507 51.53 22.08 -1.21
C SER A 507 51.78 23.22 -0.18
N LYS A 508 52.59 22.99 0.86
CA LYS A 508 53.05 24.04 1.81
C LYS A 508 54.19 23.58 2.74
N SER A 509 55.40 23.40 2.20
CA SER A 509 56.65 23.23 2.96
C SER A 509 57.86 23.20 2.03
N GLY A 510 58.88 24.05 2.26
CA GLY A 510 60.23 23.87 1.69
C GLY A 510 60.70 24.89 0.66
N ALA A 511 61.12 26.08 1.12
CA ALA A 511 62.22 26.89 0.58
C ALA A 511 62.48 28.09 1.51
N ASN A 512 63.63 28.16 2.19
CA ASN A 512 64.08 29.36 2.93
C ASN A 512 65.59 29.34 3.22
N THR A 513 66.37 30.04 2.40
CA THR A 513 67.78 30.47 2.53
C THR A 513 68.12 31.26 1.25
N SER A 514 68.92 32.33 1.17
CA SER A 514 69.52 33.29 2.13
C SER A 514 69.94 34.56 1.28
N ARG A 515 70.85 35.51 1.56
CA ARG A 515 71.94 35.70 2.56
C ARG A 515 72.41 37.18 2.55
N ARG A 516 72.32 37.92 3.68
CA ARG A 516 72.89 39.28 3.91
C ARG A 516 72.33 40.43 3.01
N PRO A 517 72.58 41.70 3.41
CA PRO A 517 73.68 42.47 2.81
C PRO A 517 74.76 42.90 3.82
N THR A 518 75.83 43.52 3.31
CA THR A 518 76.92 44.11 4.11
C THR A 518 77.22 45.49 3.52
N LEU A 519 77.48 46.49 4.38
CA LEU A 519 77.98 47.84 4.06
C LEU A 519 77.04 48.79 3.27
N GLN A 520 76.99 50.03 3.79
CA GLN A 520 77.28 51.31 3.12
C GLN A 520 77.30 51.32 1.57
N LEU A 521 76.77 52.36 0.92
CA LEU A 521 76.74 53.78 1.33
C LEU A 521 75.43 54.48 0.89
#